data_AF-A0AAX3PEG0-F1
#
_entry.id   AF-A0AAX3PEG0-F1
#
_cell.length_a   1.000
_cell.length_b   1.000
_cell.length_c   1.000
_cell.angle_alpha   90.00
_cell.angle_beta   90.00
_cell.angle_gamma   90.00
#
_symmetry.space_group_name_H-M   'P 1'
#
loop_
_entity.id
_entity.type
_entity.pdbx_description
1 polymer ?
#
loop_
_entity_poly.entity_id
_entity_poly.type
_entity_poly.pdbx_seq_one_letter_code
_entity_poly.pdbx_strand_id
1 'polypeptide(L)' 'MAKFHVTYAYYKIVNGRATGKTSTSRTVEATSDFMAVEIIKGKHSGYEIEIRKIEQK' A
#
# COMPACT_ATOMS: atom_id res chain seq x y z
N MET A 1 12.68 4.63 -14.72
CA MET A 1 11.76 4.29 -13.61
C MET A 1 12.52 3.44 -12.60
N ALA A 2 12.27 3.61 -11.31
CA ALA A 2 12.91 2.84 -10.25
C ALA A 2 11.93 1.81 -9.67
N LYS A 3 12.46 0.75 -9.05
CA LYS A 3 11.64 -0.27 -8.38
C LYS A 3 11.52 0.09 -6.92
N PHE A 4 10.32 0.09 -6.39
CA PHE A 4 10.04 0.36 -4.98
C PHE A 4 9.42 -0.87 -4.35
N HIS A 5 10.04 -1.38 -3.29
CA HIS A 5 9.46 -2.40 -2.43
C HIS A 5 8.66 -1.73 -1.33
N VAL A 6 7.34 -1.85 -1.39
CA VAL A 6 6.40 -1.22 -0.45
C VAL A 6 5.83 -2.29 0.46
N THR A 7 6.05 -2.16 1.77
CA THR A 7 5.43 -2.98 2.81
C THR A 7 4.27 -2.20 3.42
N TYR A 8 3.09 -2.81 3.44
CA TYR A 8 1.87 -2.14 3.87
C TYR A 8 0.90 -3.11 4.53
N ALA A 9 -0.01 -2.58 5.33
CA ALA A 9 -1.18 -3.30 5.79
C ALA A 9 -2.42 -2.70 5.14
N TYR A 10 -3.42 -3.53 4.85
CA TYR A 10 -4.72 -3.08 4.40
C TYR A 10 -5.82 -3.70 5.27
N TYR A 11 -6.88 -2.94 5.52
CA TYR A 11 -8.03 -3.38 6.30
C TYR A 11 -9.33 -2.80 5.74
N LYS A 12 -10.41 -3.56 5.88
CA LYS A 12 -11.72 -3.15 5.41
C LYS A 12 -12.37 -2.28 6.47
N ILE A 13 -12.91 -1.13 6.07
CA ILE A 13 -13.74 -0.31 6.94
C ILE A 13 -15.18 -0.79 6.85
N VAL A 14 -15.71 -1.29 7.97
CA VAL A 14 -17.11 -1.70 8.10
C VAL A 14 -17.71 -0.93 9.27
N ASN A 15 -18.75 -0.14 9.02
CA ASN A 15 -19.40 0.71 10.03
C ASN A 15 -18.41 1.62 10.79
N GLY A 16 -17.45 2.20 10.08
CA GLY A 16 -16.43 3.08 10.67
C GLY A 16 -15.36 2.38 11.52
N ARG A 17 -15.32 1.04 11.52
CA ARG A 17 -14.31 0.25 12.23
C ARG A 17 -13.43 -0.53 11.26
N ALA A 18 -12.14 -0.53 11.53
CA ALA A 18 -11.17 -1.37 10.83
C ALA A 18 -11.41 -2.85 11.17
N THR A 19 -11.65 -3.67 10.15
CA THR A 19 -11.90 -5.10 10.28
C THR A 19 -10.98 -5.87 9.33
N GLY A 20 -10.37 -6.95 9.82
CA GLY A 20 -9.45 -7.80 9.04
C GLY A 20 -8.21 -7.05 8.58
N LYS A 21 -7.16 -7.03 9.41
CA LYS A 21 -5.86 -6.42 9.06
C LYS A 21 -4.97 -7.45 8.38
N THR A 22 -4.65 -7.22 7.11
CA THR A 22 -3.71 -8.05 6.35
C THR A 22 -2.43 -7.27 6.08
N SER A 23 -1.29 -7.81 6.47
CA SER A 23 0.03 -7.22 6.16
C SER A 23 0.64 -7.92 4.95
N THR A 24 1.19 -7.16 4.02
CA THR A 24 1.81 -7.68 2.79
C THR A 24 2.90 -6.74 2.30
N SER A 25 3.63 -7.14 1.26
CA SER A 25 4.55 -6.27 0.55
C SER A 25 4.47 -6.48 -0.95
N ARG A 26 4.85 -5.46 -1.71
CA ARG A 26 4.82 -5.51 -3.17
C ARG A 26 5.89 -4.63 -3.77
N THR A 27 6.52 -5.13 -4.82
CA THR A 27 7.41 -4.33 -5.65
C THR A 27 6.62 -3.70 -6.79
N VAL A 28 6.77 -2.38 -6.98
CA VAL A 28 6.15 -1.60 -8.05
C VAL A 28 7.18 -0.75 -8.75
N GLU A 29 7.00 -0.49 -10.04
CA GLU A 29 7.80 0.47 -10.78
C GLU A 29 7.13 1.83 -10.71
N ALA A 30 7.88 2.84 -10.29
CA ALA A 30 7.38 4.21 -10.16
C ALA A 30 8.50 5.23 -10.45
N THR A 31 8.12 6.50 -10.54
CA THR A 31 9.06 7.62 -10.67
C THR A 31 9.42 8.24 -9.31
N SER A 32 8.66 7.93 -8.26
CA SER A 32 8.87 8.42 -6.87
C SER A 32 8.17 7.52 -5.86
N ASP A 33 8.55 7.65 -4.58
CA ASP A 33 7.87 7.00 -3.44
C ASP A 33 6.38 7.33 -3.39
N PHE A 34 6.02 8.60 -3.65
CA PHE A 34 4.64 9.05 -3.68
C PHE A 34 3.83 8.27 -4.73
N MET A 35 4.36 8.15 -5.95
CA MET A 35 3.68 7.38 -7.00
C MET A 35 3.64 5.89 -6.68
N ALA A 36 4.67 5.33 -6.02
CA ALA A 36 4.65 3.95 -5.57
C ALA A 36 3.50 3.69 -4.57
N VAL A 37 3.27 4.62 -3.63
CA VAL A 37 2.16 4.55 -2.67
C VAL A 37 0.81 4.65 -3.37
N GLU A 38 0.63 5.60 -4.30
CA GLU A 38 -0.62 5.76 -5.04
C GLU A 38 -0.96 4.53 -5.88
N ILE A 39 0.05 3.86 -6.47
CA ILE A 39 -0.13 2.58 -7.16
C ILE A 39 -0.64 1.49 -6.19
N ILE A 40 -0.12 1.43 -4.96
CA ILE A 40 -0.58 0.46 -3.94
C ILE A 40 -2.02 0.77 -3.52
N LYS A 41 -2.35 2.04 -3.26
CA LYS A 41 -3.71 2.48 -2.91
C LYS A 41 -4.73 2.15 -4.00
N GLY A 42 -4.39 2.38 -5.26
CA GLY A 42 -5.26 2.06 -6.38
C GLY A 42 -5.62 0.57 -6.50
N LYS A 43 -4.83 -0.34 -5.93
CA LYS A 43 -5.08 -1.79 -6.01
C LYS A 43 -6.01 -2.35 -4.95
N HIS A 44 -6.24 -1.61 -3.86
CA HIS A 44 -7.13 -2.02 -2.78
C HIS A 44 -8.25 -1.02 -2.58
N SER A 45 -9.03 -0.77 -3.65
CA SER A 45 -10.20 0.09 -3.57
C SER A 45 -11.20 -0.42 -2.53
N GLY A 46 -11.70 0.48 -1.67
CA GLY A 46 -12.59 0.13 -0.56
C GLY A 46 -11.90 -0.42 0.69
N TYR A 47 -10.56 -0.42 0.72
CA TYR A 47 -9.76 -0.71 1.91
C TYR A 47 -8.98 0.53 2.32
N GLU A 48 -8.73 0.65 3.61
CA GLU A 48 -7.78 1.62 4.13
C GLU A 48 -6.39 0.97 4.16
N ILE A 49 -5.37 1.72 3.75
CA ILE A 49 -4.00 1.24 3.64
C ILE A 49 -3.09 2.01 4.60
N GLU A 50 -2.35 1.27 5.40
CA GLU A 50 -1.29 1.74 6.28
C GLU A 50 0.06 1.37 5.66
N ILE A 51 0.78 2.36 5.11
CA ILE A 51 2.13 2.14 4.58
C ILE A 51 3.11 2.05 5.75
N ARG A 52 3.88 0.96 5.82
CA ARG A 52 4.85 0.73 6.89
C ARG A 52 6.29 1.03 6.48
N LYS A 53 6.65 0.69 5.24
CA LYS A 53 8.01 0.86 4.73
C LYS A 53 8.00 0.99 3.22
N ILE A 54 8.88 1.84 2.70
CA ILE A 54 9.17 1.98 1.27
C ILE A 54 10.68 1.90 1.11
N GLU A 55 11.15 1.04 0.21
CA GLU A 55 12.56 0.92 -0.13
C GLU A 55 12.73 0.98 -1.64
N GLN A 56 13.56 1.90 -2.13
CA GLN A 56 13.98 1.91 -3.53
C GLN A 56 15.05 0.83 -3.75
N LYS A 57 14.88 0.00 -4.79
CA LYS A 57 15.79 -1.05 -5.22
C LYS A 57 16.25 -0.83 -6.66
#